data_AF-A0A8H8N0W7-F1
#
_entry.id   AF-A0A8H8N0W7-F1
#
_cell.length_a   1.000
_cell.length_b   1.000
_cell.length_c   1.000
_cell.angle_alpha   90.00
_cell.angle_beta   90.00
_cell.angle_gamma   90.00
#
_symmetry.space_group_name_H-M   'P 1'
#
loop_
_entity.id
_entity.type
_entity.pdbx_description
1 polymer ?
#
loop_
_entity_poly.entity_id
_entity_poly.type
_entity_poly.pdbx_seq_one_letter_code
_entity_poly.pdbx_strand_id
1 'polypeptide(L)'
;MAAPPMFEVSAVGTYPPLVPRLGAQQPTKTEATASKITSLGGPTRDIQAVATDLLDAADKHVPTLSRNGRRKFFHALALLMFVPGISWDPAFSHLSFSLAFSLFTFAEYIRYFAIYPLGAAVHVFLSEFLDEKDGGSAILSHFYLLTGCAIPLWLESSSRVLCLAGVIVLGVGDALASIVGRKIGTLRWFPSSSKTIEGTAAFAVSVFMCDWIIAIQEFPTTHLAHLACAVVMTALLEAVSKQNDNLTIPLYLWSMLVLLPVDAHAV
;
A
#
# COMPACT_ATOMS: atom_id res chain seq x y z
N MET A 1 -66.24 -2.07 14.88
CA MET A 1 -65.19 -1.06 15.12
C MET A 1 -63.88 -1.67 14.66
N ALA A 2 -63.55 -1.49 13.39
CA ALA A 2 -62.41 -2.13 12.73
C ALA A 2 -61.23 -1.16 12.74
N ALA A 3 -60.07 -1.62 13.24
CA ALA A 3 -58.85 -0.83 13.30
C ALA A 3 -58.11 -0.87 11.95
N PRO A 4 -57.52 0.25 11.48
CA PRO A 4 -56.72 0.28 10.26
C PRO A 4 -55.25 -0.12 10.56
N PRO A 5 -54.53 -0.73 9.60
CA PRO A 5 -53.09 -0.96 9.75
C PRO A 5 -52.30 0.20 9.14
N MET A 6 -51.32 0.74 9.86
CA MET A 6 -50.37 1.74 9.33
C MET A 6 -48.94 1.43 9.77
N PHE A 7 -48.16 0.99 8.78
CA PHE A 7 -46.74 1.26 8.49
C PHE A 7 -45.66 0.98 9.54
N GLU A 8 -44.97 -0.15 9.31
CA GLU A 8 -43.56 -0.37 9.67
C GLU A 8 -42.65 0.53 8.80
N VAL A 9 -41.85 1.40 9.43
CA VAL A 9 -40.80 2.17 8.78
C VAL A 9 -39.50 1.36 8.86
N SER A 10 -39.18 0.63 7.79
CA SER A 10 -37.89 -0.02 7.60
C SER A 10 -36.98 0.88 6.76
N ALA A 11 -36.06 1.60 7.42
CA ALA A 11 -35.03 2.39 6.75
C ALA A 11 -33.79 1.51 6.47
N VAL A 12 -33.92 0.60 5.50
CA VAL A 12 -32.77 -0.05 4.85
C VAL A 12 -32.39 0.81 3.65
N GLY A 13 -31.29 1.56 3.78
CA GLY A 13 -30.68 2.28 2.67
C GLY A 13 -30.21 1.30 1.60
N THR A 14 -31.01 1.14 0.56
CA THR A 14 -30.68 0.37 -0.64
C THR A 14 -29.77 1.20 -1.54
N TYR A 15 -28.52 0.78 -1.67
CA TYR A 15 -27.62 1.24 -2.73
C TYR A 15 -28.21 0.90 -4.11
N PRO A 16 -28.12 1.79 -5.11
CA PRO A 16 -28.51 1.43 -6.47
C PRO A 16 -27.50 0.44 -7.07
N PRO A 17 -27.92 -0.55 -7.86
CA PRO A 17 -27.02 -1.51 -8.46
C PRO A 17 -26.29 -0.87 -9.66
N LEU A 18 -24.96 -0.78 -9.58
CA LEU A 18 -24.08 -0.57 -10.73
C LEU A 18 -23.87 -1.92 -11.41
N VAL A 19 -24.54 -2.18 -12.53
CA VAL A 19 -24.13 -2.95 -13.72
C VAL A 19 -25.39 -3.22 -14.58
N PRO A 20 -25.45 -2.77 -15.85
CA PRO A 20 -26.47 -3.26 -16.78
C PRO A 20 -26.20 -4.73 -17.12
N ARG A 21 -27.17 -5.62 -16.84
CA ARG A 21 -27.16 -7.01 -17.34
C ARG A 21 -27.19 -6.98 -18.87
N LEU A 22 -26.10 -7.37 -19.55
CA LEU A 22 -26.16 -7.72 -20.96
C LEU A 22 -27.02 -8.97 -21.13
N GLY A 23 -28.25 -8.78 -21.59
CA GLY A 23 -29.12 -9.85 -22.06
C GLY A 23 -28.62 -10.41 -23.39
N ALA A 24 -28.58 -11.73 -23.49
CA ALA A 24 -28.35 -12.46 -24.73
C ALA A 24 -29.51 -12.19 -25.72
N GLN A 25 -29.19 -11.89 -26.99
CA GLN A 25 -30.12 -12.07 -28.10
C GLN A 25 -29.41 -12.31 -29.45
N GLN A 26 -29.83 -13.39 -30.10
CA GLN A 26 -29.47 -13.88 -31.44
C GLN A 26 -29.92 -12.92 -32.57
N PRO A 27 -29.41 -13.10 -33.80
CA PRO A 27 -29.58 -12.13 -34.88
C PRO A 27 -30.87 -12.37 -35.67
N THR A 28 -31.68 -11.33 -35.86
CA THR A 28 -32.74 -11.30 -36.88
C THR A 28 -32.68 -10.01 -37.67
N LYS A 29 -32.54 -10.17 -38.99
CA LYS A 29 -32.60 -9.14 -40.03
C LYS A 29 -34.01 -8.55 -40.10
N THR A 30 -34.16 -7.23 -40.21
CA THR A 30 -35.16 -6.58 -41.09
C THR A 30 -34.75 -5.11 -41.31
N GLU A 31 -34.69 -4.69 -42.57
CA GLU A 31 -34.54 -3.30 -43.02
C GLU A 31 -35.85 -2.52 -42.90
N ALA A 32 -35.81 -1.25 -42.49
CA ALA A 32 -36.73 -0.21 -42.96
C ALA A 32 -36.27 1.21 -42.56
N THR A 33 -36.05 2.01 -43.60
CA THR A 33 -36.03 3.48 -43.78
C THR A 33 -36.51 4.46 -42.68
N ALA A 34 -35.62 5.41 -42.38
CA ALA A 34 -35.77 6.88 -42.33
C ALA A 34 -36.77 7.58 -41.38
N SER A 35 -36.23 8.34 -40.42
CA SER A 35 -36.69 9.70 -40.09
C SER A 35 -35.64 10.44 -39.25
N LYS A 36 -35.35 11.67 -39.64
CA LYS A 36 -34.34 12.58 -39.11
C LYS A 36 -34.95 13.38 -37.94
N ILE A 37 -34.44 13.20 -36.72
CA ILE A 37 -34.58 14.20 -35.65
C ILE A 37 -33.18 14.54 -35.16
N THR A 38 -32.73 15.70 -35.62
CA THR A 38 -31.54 16.40 -35.14
C THR A 38 -31.84 16.91 -33.73
N SER A 39 -31.40 16.19 -32.68
CA SER A 39 -31.23 16.81 -31.36
C SER A 39 -29.78 17.24 -31.23
N LEU A 40 -29.53 18.56 -31.29
CA LEU A 40 -28.32 19.17 -30.76
C LEU A 40 -28.28 18.90 -29.25
N GLY A 41 -27.66 17.78 -28.85
CA GLY A 41 -27.21 17.55 -27.49
C GLY A 41 -25.72 17.90 -27.43
N GLY A 42 -25.38 18.98 -26.73
CA GLY A 42 -23.99 19.41 -26.55
C GLY A 42 -23.13 18.29 -25.94
N PRO A 43 -21.81 18.27 -26.18
CA PRO A 43 -20.96 17.20 -25.68
C PRO A 43 -20.67 17.48 -24.20
N THR A 44 -21.55 17.02 -23.30
CA THR A 44 -21.05 16.53 -22.02
C THR A 44 -20.36 15.20 -22.28
N ARG A 45 -19.20 15.25 -22.96
CA ARG A 45 -18.22 14.18 -22.82
C ARG A 45 -17.95 14.12 -21.33
N ASP A 46 -18.27 12.99 -20.71
CA ASP A 46 -18.00 12.76 -19.30
C ASP A 46 -16.59 13.24 -19.02
N ILE A 47 -16.44 14.19 -18.09
CA ILE A 47 -15.13 14.73 -17.70
C ILE A 47 -14.19 13.56 -17.34
N GLN A 48 -14.77 12.48 -16.83
CA GLN A 48 -14.11 11.21 -16.56
C GLN A 48 -13.52 10.55 -17.82
N ALA A 49 -14.27 10.50 -18.92
CA ALA A 49 -13.81 9.97 -20.21
C ALA A 49 -12.71 10.85 -20.85
N VAL A 50 -12.85 12.17 -20.73
CA VAL A 50 -11.85 13.13 -21.24
C VAL A 50 -10.56 13.06 -20.43
N ALA A 51 -10.66 12.95 -19.09
CA ALA A 51 -9.50 12.80 -18.23
C ALA A 51 -8.75 11.49 -18.53
N THR A 52 -9.46 10.37 -18.71
CA THR A 52 -8.84 9.10 -19.08
C THR A 52 -8.17 9.13 -20.45
N ASP A 53 -8.80 9.75 -21.45
CA ASP A 53 -8.23 9.86 -22.81
C ASP A 53 -6.98 10.75 -22.85
N LEU A 54 -6.95 11.83 -22.04
CA LEU A 54 -5.80 12.72 -21.94
C LEU A 54 -4.63 12.07 -21.18
N LEU A 55 -4.92 11.28 -20.15
CA LEU A 55 -3.91 10.52 -19.42
C LEU A 55 -3.30 9.42 -20.31
N ASP A 56 -4.12 8.69 -21.09
CA ASP A 56 -3.66 7.66 -22.03
C ASP A 56 -2.82 8.23 -23.19
N ALA A 57 -3.13 9.46 -23.63
CA ALA A 57 -2.34 10.17 -24.62
C ALA A 57 -0.99 10.67 -24.06
N ALA A 58 -0.93 11.04 -22.77
CA ALA A 58 0.30 11.47 -22.11
C ALA A 58 1.26 10.31 -21.82
N ASP A 59 0.72 9.13 -21.47
CA ASP A 59 1.52 7.94 -21.11
C ASP A 59 2.30 7.36 -22.31
N LYS A 60 1.87 7.64 -23.54
CA LYS A 60 2.55 7.19 -24.78
C LYS A 60 3.91 7.82 -25.07
N HIS A 61 4.28 8.92 -24.40
CA HIS A 61 5.44 9.74 -24.81
C HIS A 61 6.56 9.87 -23.79
N VAL A 62 6.48 9.22 -22.63
CA VAL A 62 7.51 9.34 -21.59
C VAL A 62 8.08 7.97 -21.27
N PRO A 63 9.41 7.77 -21.29
CA PRO A 63 10.02 6.56 -20.74
C PRO A 63 9.83 6.57 -19.22
N THR A 64 8.64 6.21 -18.78
CA THR A 64 8.29 6.09 -17.36
C THR A 64 9.09 4.93 -16.79
N LEU A 65 9.69 5.13 -15.61
CA LEU A 65 10.32 4.04 -14.86
C LEU A 65 9.30 2.89 -14.74
N SER A 66 9.72 1.64 -14.96
CA SER A 66 8.88 0.46 -14.73
C SER A 66 8.14 0.60 -13.39
N ARG A 67 6.85 0.23 -13.33
CA ARG A 67 5.99 0.35 -12.15
C ARG A 67 6.68 -0.10 -10.84
N ASN A 68 7.42 -1.21 -10.91
CA ASN A 68 8.20 -1.69 -9.77
C ASN A 68 9.34 -0.73 -9.39
N GLY A 69 10.03 -0.15 -10.36
CA GLY A 69 11.04 0.89 -10.14
C GLY A 69 10.47 2.10 -9.40
N ARG A 70 9.27 2.58 -9.76
CA ARG A 70 8.58 3.67 -9.05
C ARG A 70 8.30 3.32 -7.59
N ARG A 71 7.78 2.11 -7.29
CA ARG A 71 7.59 1.64 -5.91
C ARG A 71 8.91 1.67 -5.12
N LYS A 72 9.98 1.12 -5.70
CA LYS A 72 11.29 1.04 -5.04
C LYS A 72 11.93 2.42 -4.85
N PHE A 73 11.68 3.38 -5.74
CA PHE A 73 12.09 4.76 -5.54
C PHE A 73 11.47 5.37 -4.27
N PHE A 74 10.16 5.19 -4.06
CA PHE A 74 9.52 5.67 -2.83
C PHE A 74 10.00 4.95 -1.57
N HIS A 75 10.31 3.65 -1.65
CA HIS A 75 10.88 2.90 -0.52
C HIS A 75 12.30 3.39 -0.18
N ALA A 76 13.12 3.69 -1.21
CA ALA A 76 14.44 4.28 -1.02
C ALA A 76 14.36 5.71 -0.45
N LEU A 77 13.40 6.52 -0.91
CA LEU A 77 13.16 7.86 -0.38
C LEU A 77 12.72 7.79 1.09
N ALA A 78 11.84 6.85 1.44
CA ALA A 78 11.41 6.61 2.82
C ALA A 78 12.60 6.25 3.71
N LEU A 79 13.51 5.37 3.25
CA LEU A 79 14.73 5.03 3.98
C LEU A 79 15.61 6.27 4.22
N LEU A 80 15.88 7.05 3.17
CA LEU A 80 16.73 8.23 3.24
C LEU A 80 16.15 9.31 4.16
N MET A 81 14.83 9.48 4.16
CA MET A 81 14.15 10.52 4.92
C MET A 81 13.92 10.11 6.38
N PHE A 82 13.45 8.89 6.63
CA PHE A 82 12.97 8.48 7.95
C PHE A 82 14.06 7.93 8.86
N VAL A 83 15.07 7.22 8.34
CA VAL A 83 16.16 6.69 9.18
C VAL A 83 16.88 7.79 9.96
N PRO A 84 17.37 8.89 9.35
CA PRO A 84 18.03 9.95 10.10
C PRO A 84 17.06 10.69 11.02
N GLY A 85 15.82 10.92 10.59
CA GLY A 85 14.79 11.57 11.41
C GLY A 85 14.53 10.80 12.70
N ILE A 86 14.23 9.51 12.60
CA ILE A 86 13.96 8.64 13.75
C ILE A 86 15.21 8.50 14.62
N SER A 87 16.41 8.45 14.03
CA SER A 87 17.65 8.31 14.79
C SER A 87 18.03 9.56 15.59
N TRP A 88 17.68 10.75 15.08
CA TRP A 88 18.01 12.03 15.71
C TRP A 88 16.96 12.48 16.73
N ASP A 89 15.68 12.44 16.33
CA ASP A 89 14.56 12.83 17.18
C ASP A 89 13.34 11.94 16.86
N PRO A 90 13.19 10.82 17.60
CA PRO A 90 12.05 9.93 17.46
C PRO A 90 10.71 10.62 17.76
N ALA A 91 10.68 11.58 18.69
CA ALA A 91 9.45 12.25 19.10
C ALA A 91 8.95 13.21 18.02
N PHE A 92 9.84 14.01 17.43
CA PHE A 92 9.51 14.85 16.28
C PHE A 92 9.11 14.01 15.06
N SER A 93 9.79 12.88 14.84
CA SER A 93 9.44 11.94 13.77
C SER A 93 8.05 11.35 13.99
N HIS A 94 7.70 10.96 15.22
CA HIS A 94 6.38 10.46 15.57
C HIS A 94 5.30 11.49 15.24
N LEU A 95 5.47 12.74 15.70
CA LEU A 95 4.55 13.85 15.38
C LEU A 95 4.42 14.05 13.87
N SER A 96 5.54 14.03 13.15
CA SER A 96 5.56 14.21 11.68
C SER A 96 4.84 13.09 10.96
N PHE A 97 5.00 11.83 11.39
CA PHE A 97 4.26 10.68 10.86
C PHE A 97 2.76 10.79 11.12
N SER A 98 2.36 11.18 12.33
CA SER A 98 0.94 11.38 12.68
C SER A 98 0.30 12.51 11.87
N LEU A 99 1.02 13.62 11.66
CA LEU A 99 0.57 14.73 10.81
C LEU A 99 0.44 14.28 9.35
N ALA A 100 1.46 13.63 8.80
CA ALA A 100 1.42 13.09 7.45
C ALA A 100 0.23 12.13 7.27
N PHE A 101 0.07 11.18 8.18
CA PHE A 101 -1.05 10.23 8.16
C PHE A 101 -2.41 10.94 8.17
N SER A 102 -2.58 11.95 9.04
CA SER A 102 -3.80 12.77 9.08
C SER A 102 -4.06 13.51 7.77
N LEU A 103 -3.03 14.11 7.15
CA LEU A 103 -3.14 14.77 5.85
C LEU A 103 -3.51 13.79 4.74
N PHE A 104 -2.92 12.60 4.73
CA PHE A 104 -3.28 11.55 3.77
C PHE A 104 -4.73 11.07 3.96
N THR A 105 -5.18 10.88 5.21
CA THR A 105 -6.58 10.54 5.52
C THR A 105 -7.53 11.65 5.07
N PHE A 106 -7.18 12.92 5.30
CA PHE A 106 -8.01 14.04 4.88
C PHE A 106 -8.08 14.18 3.35
N ALA A 107 -6.96 14.02 2.66
CA ALA A 107 -6.92 13.98 1.20
C ALA A 107 -7.77 12.83 0.65
N GLU A 108 -7.73 11.66 1.27
CA GLU A 108 -8.56 10.53 0.89
C GLU A 108 -10.05 10.82 1.14
N TYR A 109 -10.40 11.45 2.26
CA TYR A 109 -11.76 11.88 2.54
C TYR A 109 -12.29 12.85 1.47
N ILE A 110 -11.51 13.88 1.11
CA ILE A 110 -11.85 14.83 0.04
C ILE A 110 -12.08 14.11 -1.29
N ARG A 111 -11.18 13.18 -1.64
CA ARG A 111 -11.28 12.41 -2.88
C ARG A 111 -12.50 11.51 -2.89
N TYR A 112 -12.73 10.76 -1.81
CA TYR A 112 -13.80 9.78 -1.70
C TYR A 112 -15.18 10.43 -1.78
N PHE A 113 -15.38 11.55 -1.08
CA PHE A 113 -16.64 12.30 -1.10
C PHE A 113 -16.72 13.34 -2.23
N ALA A 114 -15.70 13.43 -3.09
CA ALA A 114 -15.60 14.40 -4.18
C ALA A 114 -15.90 15.86 -3.73
N ILE A 115 -15.33 16.26 -2.58
CA ILE A 115 -15.65 17.55 -1.93
C ILE A 115 -15.18 18.71 -2.82
N TYR A 116 -16.11 19.56 -3.24
CA TYR A 116 -15.80 20.77 -4.02
C TYR A 116 -14.98 21.78 -3.18
N PRO A 117 -13.96 22.46 -3.75
CA PRO A 117 -13.51 22.43 -5.15
C PRO A 117 -12.43 21.40 -5.47
N LEU A 118 -11.87 20.73 -4.46
CA LEU A 118 -10.61 19.98 -4.58
C LEU A 118 -10.80 18.52 -5.03
N GLY A 119 -11.98 17.93 -4.84
CA GLY A 119 -12.24 16.50 -5.06
C GLY A 119 -11.79 15.99 -6.42
N ALA A 120 -12.10 16.71 -7.51
CA ALA A 120 -11.71 16.34 -8.86
C ALA A 120 -10.19 16.44 -9.09
N ALA A 121 -9.56 17.52 -8.63
CA ALA A 121 -8.11 17.71 -8.77
C ALA A 121 -7.33 16.65 -7.99
N VAL A 122 -7.75 16.36 -6.76
CA VAL A 122 -7.17 15.33 -5.90
C VAL A 122 -7.38 13.94 -6.50
N HIS A 123 -8.57 13.66 -7.06
CA HIS A 123 -8.84 12.40 -7.75
C HIS A 123 -7.95 12.20 -8.97
N VAL A 124 -7.82 13.20 -9.84
CA VAL A 124 -6.97 13.11 -11.05
C VAL A 124 -5.50 12.93 -10.64
N PHE A 125 -4.99 13.76 -9.73
CA PHE A 125 -3.62 13.66 -9.25
C PHE A 125 -3.32 12.29 -8.65
N LEU A 126 -4.21 11.76 -7.80
CA LEU A 126 -4.03 10.45 -7.18
C LEU A 126 -4.27 9.32 -8.18
N SER A 127 -5.09 9.56 -9.22
CA SER A 127 -5.39 8.57 -10.26
C SER A 127 -4.19 8.20 -11.15
N GLU A 128 -3.17 9.06 -11.20
CA GLU A 128 -1.93 8.81 -11.95
C GLU A 128 -0.95 7.89 -11.21
N PHE A 129 -1.17 7.71 -9.90
CA PHE A 129 -0.38 6.82 -9.06
C PHE A 129 -1.07 5.48 -8.77
N LEU A 130 -2.19 5.16 -9.45
CA LEU A 130 -2.97 3.95 -9.23
C LEU A 130 -2.33 2.70 -9.82
N ASP A 131 -2.63 1.56 -9.20
CA ASP A 131 -2.29 0.23 -9.71
C ASP A 131 -3.60 -0.58 -9.90
N GLU A 132 -3.77 -1.26 -11.03
CA GLU A 132 -4.92 -2.14 -11.30
C GLU A 132 -5.03 -3.31 -10.32
N LYS A 133 -3.95 -3.61 -9.57
CA LYS A 133 -3.95 -4.62 -8.52
C LYS A 133 -4.71 -4.17 -7.25
N ASP A 134 -4.89 -2.86 -7.07
CA ASP A 134 -5.56 -2.23 -5.95
C ASP A 134 -7.02 -1.92 -6.34
N GLY A 135 -7.87 -2.94 -6.36
CA GLY A 135 -9.27 -2.84 -6.76
C GLY A 135 -9.98 -1.62 -6.14
N GLY A 136 -10.17 -0.57 -6.95
CA GLY A 136 -11.06 0.57 -6.69
C GLY A 136 -10.64 1.62 -5.64
N SER A 137 -9.58 1.46 -4.85
CA SER A 137 -9.23 2.42 -3.77
C SER A 137 -7.74 2.77 -3.61
N ALA A 138 -7.03 2.90 -4.71
CA ALA A 138 -6.12 4.00 -5.02
C ALA A 138 -5.05 4.57 -4.04
N ILE A 139 -5.40 5.20 -2.91
CA ILE A 139 -4.40 5.86 -2.02
C ILE A 139 -3.67 4.88 -1.12
N LEU A 140 -4.13 3.64 -1.14
CA LEU A 140 -3.80 2.61 -0.20
C LEU A 140 -2.32 2.21 -0.20
N SER A 141 -1.64 2.23 -1.35
CA SER A 141 -0.25 1.78 -1.46
C SER A 141 0.76 2.71 -0.76
N HIS A 142 0.65 4.04 -0.94
CA HIS A 142 1.48 5.02 -0.23
C HIS A 142 1.07 5.16 1.23
N PHE A 143 -0.24 5.04 1.50
CA PHE A 143 -0.78 5.00 2.85
C PHE A 143 -0.22 3.82 3.65
N TYR A 144 -0.15 2.63 3.07
CA TYR A 144 0.43 1.45 3.71
C TYR A 144 1.94 1.54 3.87
N LEU A 145 2.67 2.11 2.91
CA LEU A 145 4.11 2.35 3.08
C LEU A 145 4.37 3.32 4.25
N LEU A 146 3.65 4.45 4.30
CA LEU A 146 3.76 5.42 5.39
C LEU A 146 3.40 4.76 6.73
N THR A 147 2.28 4.05 6.78
CA THR A 147 1.79 3.37 7.98
C THR A 147 2.77 2.28 8.43
N GLY A 148 3.31 1.49 7.51
CA GLY A 148 4.29 0.45 7.82
C GLY A 148 5.60 0.99 8.40
N CYS A 149 6.06 2.14 7.90
CA CYS A 149 7.19 2.86 8.50
C CYS A 149 6.85 3.46 9.88
N ALA A 150 5.62 3.94 10.07
CA ALA A 150 5.20 4.66 11.27
C ALA A 150 4.79 3.75 12.44
N ILE A 151 4.21 2.57 12.17
CA ILE A 151 3.69 1.65 13.19
C ILE A 151 4.70 1.37 14.30
N PRO A 152 5.95 0.96 14.01
CA PRO A 152 6.91 0.63 15.08
C PRO A 152 7.23 1.81 15.98
N LEU A 153 7.17 3.04 15.44
CA LEU A 153 7.37 4.27 16.19
C LEU A 153 6.13 4.64 17.01
N TRP A 154 4.93 4.46 16.48
CA TRP A 154 3.66 4.70 17.19
C TRP A 154 3.39 3.73 18.34
N LEU A 155 4.02 2.56 18.31
CA LEU A 155 3.98 1.60 19.42
C LEU A 155 4.95 1.98 20.57
N GLU A 156 5.48 3.21 20.55
CA GLU A 156 6.28 3.83 21.62
C GLU A 156 7.35 2.91 22.21
N SER A 157 8.21 2.39 21.33
CA SER A 157 9.27 1.48 21.76
C SER A 157 10.44 2.22 22.41
N SER A 158 11.02 1.61 23.43
CA SER A 158 12.19 2.16 24.13
C SER A 158 13.50 1.99 23.37
N SER A 159 13.54 1.16 22.33
CA SER A 159 14.75 0.90 21.55
C SER A 159 14.66 1.38 20.10
N ARG A 160 15.79 1.86 19.61
CA ARG A 160 16.01 2.32 18.24
C ARG A 160 15.86 1.17 17.24
N VAL A 161 16.29 -0.05 17.59
CA VAL A 161 16.06 -1.24 16.77
C VAL A 161 14.56 -1.44 16.51
N LEU A 162 13.71 -1.35 17.55
CA LEU A 162 12.27 -1.48 17.39
C LEU A 162 11.69 -0.30 16.59
N CYS A 163 12.09 0.94 16.89
CA CYS A 163 11.59 2.13 16.21
C CYS A 163 11.91 2.15 14.70
N LEU A 164 13.07 1.61 14.29
CA LEU A 164 13.51 1.58 12.89
C LEU A 164 13.05 0.33 12.12
N ALA A 165 12.53 -0.70 12.80
CA ALA A 165 12.21 -2.01 12.22
C ALA A 165 11.38 -1.91 10.92
N GLY A 166 10.36 -1.06 10.91
CA GLY A 166 9.48 -0.89 9.75
C GLY A 166 10.18 -0.23 8.56
N VAL A 167 10.98 0.80 8.82
CA VAL A 167 11.73 1.50 7.78
C VAL A 167 12.82 0.60 7.18
N ILE A 168 13.50 -0.21 8.01
CA ILE A 168 14.52 -1.16 7.54
C ILE A 168 13.90 -2.28 6.70
N VAL A 169 12.79 -2.88 7.16
CA VAL A 169 12.10 -3.96 6.43
C VAL A 169 11.59 -3.50 5.07
N LEU A 170 10.91 -2.34 5.02
CA LEU A 170 10.33 -1.84 3.77
C LEU A 170 11.38 -1.18 2.87
N GLY A 171 12.34 -0.46 3.44
CA GLY A 171 13.36 0.23 2.66
C GLY A 171 14.43 -0.73 2.14
N VAL A 172 15.06 -1.48 3.03
CA VAL A 172 16.21 -2.34 2.72
C VAL A 172 15.76 -3.75 2.35
N GLY A 173 14.98 -4.38 3.23
CA GLY A 173 14.56 -5.78 3.08
C GLY A 173 13.81 -6.02 1.76
N ASP A 174 12.69 -5.32 1.55
CA ASP A 174 11.88 -5.43 0.34
C ASP A 174 12.67 -5.06 -0.93
N ALA A 175 13.59 -4.09 -0.86
CA ALA A 175 14.44 -3.75 -2.00
C ALA A 175 15.42 -4.88 -2.36
N LEU A 176 16.18 -5.40 -1.40
CA LEU A 176 17.16 -6.46 -1.65
C LEU A 176 16.50 -7.79 -1.99
N ALA A 177 15.37 -8.13 -1.38
CA ALA A 177 14.57 -9.29 -1.75
C ALA A 177 14.19 -9.26 -3.24
N SER A 178 13.75 -8.10 -3.72
CA SER A 178 13.32 -7.90 -5.09
C SER A 178 14.47 -7.84 -6.10
N ILE A 179 15.61 -7.24 -5.72
CA ILE A 179 16.80 -7.17 -6.58
C ILE A 179 17.42 -8.56 -6.74
N VAL A 180 17.69 -9.25 -5.63
CA VAL A 180 18.30 -10.58 -5.65
C VAL A 180 17.32 -11.60 -6.23
N GLY A 181 16.05 -11.55 -5.83
CA GLY A 181 15.03 -12.47 -6.33
C GLY A 181 14.82 -12.39 -7.84
N ARG A 182 15.04 -11.22 -8.47
CA ARG A 182 14.99 -11.09 -9.94
C ARG A 182 16.29 -11.42 -10.65
N LYS A 183 17.44 -11.08 -10.06
CA LYS A 183 18.74 -11.27 -10.71
C LYS A 183 19.27 -12.71 -10.59
N ILE A 184 19.05 -13.33 -9.44
CA ILE A 184 19.67 -14.61 -9.04
C ILE A 184 18.60 -15.64 -8.65
N GLY A 185 17.36 -15.22 -8.38
CA GLY A 185 16.30 -16.11 -7.90
C GLY A 185 15.91 -17.19 -8.91
N THR A 186 16.24 -18.44 -8.59
CA THR A 186 15.89 -19.62 -9.39
C THR A 186 14.85 -20.48 -8.69
N LEU A 187 14.98 -20.64 -7.37
CA LEU A 187 14.13 -21.50 -6.56
C LEU A 187 12.95 -20.71 -5.99
N ARG A 188 11.73 -21.06 -6.40
CA ARG A 188 10.50 -20.44 -5.89
C ARG A 188 9.95 -21.23 -4.72
N TRP A 189 9.38 -20.53 -3.73
CA TRP A 189 8.75 -21.17 -2.56
C TRP A 189 7.53 -22.02 -2.95
N PHE A 190 6.72 -21.51 -3.88
CA PHE A 190 5.55 -22.21 -4.40
C PHE A 190 5.51 -22.04 -5.92
N PRO A 191 5.01 -23.03 -6.68
CA PRO A 191 4.88 -22.92 -8.13
C PRO A 191 4.06 -21.71 -8.59
N SER A 192 3.11 -21.26 -7.77
CA SER A 192 2.24 -20.10 -8.03
C SER A 192 2.74 -18.77 -7.44
N SER A 193 3.84 -18.78 -6.66
CA SER A 193 4.38 -17.58 -6.03
C SER A 193 5.49 -16.96 -6.88
N SER A 194 5.57 -15.63 -6.88
CA SER A 194 6.70 -14.88 -7.44
C SER A 194 7.87 -14.74 -6.45
N LYS A 195 7.73 -15.23 -5.22
CA LYS A 195 8.76 -15.15 -4.16
C LYS A 195 9.76 -16.29 -4.32
N THR A 196 11.04 -15.94 -4.28
CA THR A 196 12.17 -16.88 -4.41
C THR A 196 12.89 -17.06 -3.08
N ILE A 197 13.48 -18.23 -2.87
CA ILE A 197 14.25 -18.56 -1.67
C ILE A 197 15.46 -17.63 -1.58
N GLU A 198 16.13 -17.35 -2.69
CA GLU A 198 17.27 -16.43 -2.76
C GLU A 198 16.85 -14.99 -2.42
N GLY A 199 15.65 -14.57 -2.84
CA GLY A 199 15.07 -13.28 -2.44
C GLY A 199 14.79 -13.21 -0.94
N THR A 200 14.17 -14.24 -0.38
CA THR A 200 13.91 -14.35 1.08
C THR A 200 15.21 -14.39 1.89
N ALA A 201 16.24 -15.07 1.40
CA ALA A 201 17.56 -15.06 2.03
C ALA A 201 18.20 -13.66 2.00
N ALA A 202 18.08 -12.94 0.89
CA ALA A 202 18.56 -11.56 0.79
C ALA A 202 17.80 -10.61 1.72
N PHE A 203 16.47 -10.77 1.85
CA PHE A 203 15.67 -10.07 2.84
C PHE A 203 16.23 -10.32 4.25
N ALA A 204 16.36 -11.59 4.65
CA ALA A 204 16.78 -11.96 6.00
C ALA A 204 18.19 -11.44 6.33
N VAL A 205 19.16 -11.65 5.44
CA VAL A 205 20.54 -11.19 5.66
C VAL A 205 20.61 -9.68 5.75
N SER A 206 19.91 -8.96 4.87
CA SER A 206 19.97 -7.49 4.86
C SER A 206 19.34 -6.86 6.09
N VAL A 207 18.14 -7.30 6.49
CA VAL A 207 17.48 -6.82 7.70
C VAL A 207 18.29 -7.18 8.94
N PHE A 208 18.79 -8.41 9.04
CA PHE A 208 19.64 -8.83 10.15
C PHE A 208 20.89 -7.95 10.29
N MET A 209 21.59 -7.68 9.19
CA MET A 209 22.79 -6.85 9.22
C MET A 209 22.48 -5.40 9.65
N CYS A 210 21.40 -4.81 9.13
CA CYS A 210 20.97 -3.46 9.54
C CYS A 210 20.59 -3.40 11.02
N ASP A 211 19.75 -4.31 11.48
CA ASP A 211 19.30 -4.35 12.88
C ASP A 211 20.46 -4.67 13.82
N TRP A 212 21.39 -5.52 13.41
CA TRP A 212 22.58 -5.83 14.19
C TRP A 212 23.49 -4.61 14.35
N ILE A 213 23.71 -3.83 13.28
CA ILE A 213 24.49 -2.58 13.32
C ILE A 213 23.84 -1.57 14.28
N ILE A 214 22.51 -1.45 14.27
CA ILE A 214 21.79 -0.57 15.20
C ILE A 214 21.91 -1.10 16.64
N ALA A 215 21.72 -2.41 16.83
CA ALA A 215 21.73 -3.05 18.13
C ALA A 215 23.08 -2.92 18.85
N ILE A 216 24.21 -3.05 18.15
CA ILE A 216 25.55 -2.90 18.77
C ILE A 216 25.88 -1.46 19.17
N GLN A 217 25.21 -0.47 18.57
CA GLN A 217 25.35 0.94 18.94
C GLN A 217 24.48 1.31 20.14
N GLU A 218 23.39 0.57 20.33
CA GLU A 218 22.39 0.81 21.36
C GLU A 218 22.64 0.01 22.64
N PHE A 219 23.00 -1.26 22.51
CA PHE A 219 23.14 -2.19 23.62
C PHE A 219 24.59 -2.63 23.84
N PRO A 220 25.05 -2.79 25.09
CA PRO A 220 26.39 -3.29 25.39
C PRO A 220 26.56 -4.77 25.00
N THR A 221 25.49 -5.56 25.10
CA THR A 221 25.47 -6.98 24.77
C THR A 221 24.18 -7.32 24.03
N THR A 222 24.31 -7.97 22.88
CA THR A 222 23.19 -8.28 21.98
C THR A 222 22.95 -9.78 21.89
N HIS A 223 21.70 -10.22 22.01
CA HIS A 223 21.30 -11.61 21.79
C HIS A 223 21.12 -11.88 20.29
N LEU A 224 22.22 -12.20 19.60
CA LEU A 224 22.20 -12.46 18.15
C LEU A 224 21.23 -13.58 17.76
N ALA A 225 21.04 -14.59 18.63
CA ALA A 225 20.11 -15.70 18.37
C ALA A 225 18.65 -15.22 18.34
N HIS A 226 18.25 -14.34 19.25
CA HIS A 226 16.92 -13.74 19.27
C HIS A 226 16.68 -12.88 18.04
N LEU A 227 17.64 -12.02 17.69
CA LEU A 227 17.58 -11.19 16.50
C LEU A 227 17.47 -12.03 15.23
N ALA A 228 18.33 -13.04 15.07
CA ALA A 228 18.30 -13.95 13.93
C ALA A 228 16.97 -14.70 13.83
N CYS A 229 16.45 -15.19 14.95
CA CYS A 229 15.16 -15.87 14.99
C CYS A 229 14.01 -14.95 14.56
N ALA A 230 13.94 -13.73 15.11
CA ALA A 230 12.92 -12.74 14.75
C ALA A 230 12.94 -12.40 13.25
N VAL A 231 14.13 -12.17 12.69
CA VAL A 231 14.31 -11.84 11.26
C VAL A 231 13.97 -13.04 10.36
N VAL A 232 14.41 -14.25 10.70
CA VAL A 232 14.10 -15.46 9.91
C VAL A 232 12.61 -15.74 9.91
N MET A 233 11.94 -15.64 11.06
CA MET A 233 10.49 -15.81 11.14
C MET A 233 9.75 -14.77 10.30
N THR A 234 10.23 -13.53 10.30
CA THR A 234 9.67 -12.45 9.47
C THR A 234 9.87 -12.73 7.97
N ALA A 235 11.05 -13.20 7.57
CA ALA A 235 11.34 -13.56 6.18
C ALA A 235 10.47 -14.74 5.70
N LEU A 236 10.25 -15.73 6.56
CA LEU A 236 9.34 -16.84 6.25
C LEU A 236 7.89 -16.36 6.11
N LEU A 237 7.44 -15.45 6.97
CA LEU A 237 6.12 -14.84 6.84
C LEU A 237 5.98 -14.10 5.50
N GLU A 238 7.00 -13.32 5.10
CA GLU A 238 7.04 -12.61 3.82
C GLU A 238 6.97 -13.58 2.61
N ALA A 239 7.58 -14.75 2.72
CA ALA A 239 7.57 -15.78 1.68
C ALA A 239 6.20 -16.45 1.50
N VAL A 240 5.43 -16.63 2.59
CA VAL A 240 4.12 -17.32 2.57
C VAL A 240 2.94 -16.37 2.48
N SER A 241 3.09 -15.12 2.93
CA SER A 241 1.98 -14.19 3.04
C SER A 241 1.48 -13.69 1.69
N LYS A 242 0.16 -13.62 1.56
CA LYS A 242 -0.55 -12.95 0.46
C LYS A 242 -1.13 -11.60 0.87
N GLN A 243 -0.99 -11.22 2.15
CA GLN A 243 -1.44 -9.93 2.66
C GLN A 243 -0.54 -8.81 2.15
N ASN A 244 -0.93 -7.56 2.39
CA ASN A 244 -0.10 -6.42 2.02
C ASN A 244 1.19 -6.44 2.86
N ASP A 245 2.32 -6.52 2.16
CA ASP A 245 3.65 -6.62 2.73
C ASP A 245 4.06 -5.32 3.44
N ASN A 246 3.56 -4.17 2.98
CA ASN A 246 3.87 -2.88 3.58
C ASN A 246 3.30 -2.72 4.99
N LEU A 247 2.23 -3.44 5.37
CA LEU A 247 1.64 -3.36 6.71
C LEU A 247 2.03 -4.55 7.59
N THR A 248 1.96 -5.74 7.01
CA THR A 248 2.06 -6.99 7.77
C THR A 248 3.49 -7.24 8.25
N ILE A 249 4.48 -7.04 7.39
CA ILE A 249 5.87 -7.41 7.68
C ILE A 249 6.50 -6.49 8.74
N PRO A 250 6.33 -5.15 8.69
CA PRO A 250 6.81 -4.26 9.76
C PRO A 250 6.23 -4.58 11.13
N LEU A 251 4.91 -4.76 11.20
CA LEU A 251 4.23 -5.07 12.45
C LEU A 251 4.67 -6.42 13.00
N TYR A 252 4.85 -7.41 12.12
CA TYR A 252 5.30 -8.73 12.53
C TYR A 252 6.74 -8.73 13.03
N LEU A 253 7.67 -8.07 12.34
CA LEU A 253 9.05 -7.95 12.82
C LEU A 253 9.09 -7.28 14.19
N TRP A 254 8.39 -6.15 14.33
CA TRP A 254 8.29 -5.45 15.61
C TRP A 254 7.77 -6.38 16.72
N SER A 255 6.70 -7.13 16.44
CA SER A 255 6.13 -8.10 17.39
C SER A 255 7.13 -9.19 17.78
N MET A 256 7.90 -9.71 16.81
CA MET A 256 8.93 -10.71 17.06
C MET A 256 10.08 -10.15 17.88
N LEU A 257 10.52 -8.90 17.64
CA LEU A 257 11.59 -8.24 18.39
C LEU A 257 11.18 -7.90 19.83
N VAL A 258 9.90 -7.65 20.07
CA VAL A 258 9.34 -7.52 21.43
C VAL A 258 9.32 -8.88 22.15
N LEU A 259 8.89 -9.94 21.46
CA LEU A 259 8.83 -11.30 22.03
C LEU A 259 10.21 -11.94 22.25
N LEU A 260 11.19 -11.55 21.44
CA LEU A 260 12.57 -12.04 21.48
C LEU A 260 13.50 -10.83 21.73
N PRO A 261 13.63 -10.37 22.98
CA PRO A 261 14.39 -9.18 23.30
C PRO A 261 15.84 -9.30 22.84
N VAL A 262 16.30 -8.28 22.11
CA VAL A 262 17.67 -8.19 21.61
C VAL A 262 18.64 -7.74 22.70
N ASP A 263 18.16 -6.95 23.66
CA ASP A 263 18.93 -6.56 24.84
C ASP A 263 19.14 -7.76 25.78
N ALA A 264 20.40 -8.07 26.07
CA ALA A 264 20.71 -9.19 26.94
C ALA A 264 20.45 -8.96 28.43
N HIS A 265 20.22 -7.71 28.83
CA HIS A 265 19.86 -7.36 30.21
C HIS A 265 18.34 -7.33 30.46
N ALA A 266 17.53 -7.45 29.41
CA ALA A 266 16.07 -7.45 29.50
C ALA A 266 15.47 -8.82 29.86
N VAL A 267 16.29 -9.88 29.93
CA VAL A 267 15.91 -11.26 30.29
C VAL A 267 16.49 -11.60 31.67
#